data_AF-A0A151KTE0-F1
#
_entry.id   AF-A0A151KTE0-F1
#
_cell.length_a   1.000
_cell.length_b   1.000
_cell.length_c   1.000
_cell.angle_alpha   90.00
_cell.angle_beta   90.00
_cell.angle_gamma   90.00
#
_symmetry.space_group_name_H-M   'P 1'
#
loop_
_entity.id
_entity.type
_entity.pdbx_description
1 polymer ?
#
loop_
_entity_poly.entity_id
_entity_poly.type
_entity_poly.pdbx_seq_one_letter_code
_entity_poly.pdbx_strand_id
1 'polypeptide(L)'
;MRPLMLLLLFFSFASYAAPKSELWPYWQRADEQSTLAISHQTWQNLLDRYLVRQGENTLFRYAAVSDADKKALKQYLADLAAHDPLRLKRAEQYAYWVNLYNAITVDLILQHYPVKSITKLGGLFSFGPWNDKVITINGKALTLNDIEHRILRPIWKDPRTHYAVNCASLGCPNLQPYAFTAGNRDALLEQAAKEFINSSKGVDMQGNQARLSSIYDWFVEDFGGKAHLFEHIGTYAPQYRGFSAKVEYHYDWSLNQAD
;
A
#
# COMPACT_ATOMS: atom_id res chain seq x y z
N MET A 1 38.54 38.03 24.61
CA MET A 1 37.75 37.50 23.49
C MET A 1 37.31 36.08 23.87
N ARG A 2 36.02 35.88 24.21
CA ARG A 2 35.48 34.55 24.55
C ARG A 2 35.04 33.86 23.26
N PRO A 3 35.44 32.62 22.97
CA PRO A 3 35.03 31.94 21.76
C PRO A 3 33.55 31.54 21.88
N LEU A 4 32.74 31.99 20.93
CA LEU A 4 31.34 31.59 20.77
C LEU A 4 31.32 30.16 20.21
N MET A 5 31.01 29.19 21.07
CA MET A 5 30.86 27.80 20.69
C MET A 5 29.51 27.65 19.96
N LEU A 6 29.56 27.54 18.62
CA LEU A 6 28.40 27.19 17.81
C LEU A 6 27.95 25.76 18.17
N LEU A 7 26.78 25.63 18.80
CA LEU A 7 26.05 24.37 18.85
C LEU A 7 25.55 24.04 17.44
N LEU A 8 26.24 23.11 16.77
CA LEU A 8 25.69 22.42 15.61
C LEU A 8 24.56 21.50 16.09
N LEU A 9 23.33 21.97 15.97
CA LEU A 9 22.14 21.12 16.10
C LEU A 9 22.16 20.13 14.92
N PHE A 10 22.63 18.91 15.18
CA PHE A 10 22.35 17.78 14.32
C PHE A 10 20.84 17.53 14.37
N PHE A 11 20.11 17.98 13.35
CA PHE A 11 18.78 17.45 13.08
C PHE A 11 18.97 15.99 12.68
N SER A 12 18.84 15.08 13.65
CA SER A 12 18.63 13.67 13.36
C SER A 12 17.34 13.58 12.57
N PHE A 13 17.44 13.29 11.27
CA PHE A 13 16.29 12.82 10.50
C PHE A 13 15.81 11.56 11.21
N ALA A 14 14.66 11.65 11.88
CA ALA A 14 14.02 10.49 12.44
C ALA A 14 13.69 9.56 11.27
N SER A 15 14.47 8.49 11.12
CA SER A 15 14.12 7.40 10.21
C SER A 15 12.83 6.80 10.75
N TYR A 16 11.72 7.08 10.07
CA TYR A 16 10.44 6.50 10.40
C TYR A 16 10.48 5.06 9.90
N ALA A 17 10.88 4.14 10.78
CA ALA A 17 10.82 2.72 10.47
C ALA A 17 9.35 2.30 10.36
N ALA A 18 8.99 1.60 9.28
CA ALA A 18 7.67 1.02 9.19
C ALA A 18 7.45 -0.01 10.32
N PRO A 19 6.21 -0.23 10.77
CA PRO A 19 5.91 -1.26 11.75
C PRO A 19 6.43 -2.63 11.33
N LYS A 20 6.83 -3.44 12.31
CA LYS A 20 7.33 -4.80 12.05
C LYS A 20 6.23 -5.70 11.50
N SER A 21 6.63 -6.64 10.64
CA SER A 21 5.76 -7.74 10.21
C SER A 21 5.56 -8.69 11.39
N GLU A 22 4.36 -8.69 11.98
CA GLU A 22 4.05 -9.44 13.20
C GLU A 22 2.77 -10.25 13.01
N LEU A 23 2.93 -11.53 12.67
CA LEU A 23 1.81 -12.43 12.40
C LEU A 23 0.78 -12.39 13.53
N TRP A 24 -0.49 -12.14 13.19
CA TRP A 24 -1.62 -12.39 14.07
C TRP A 24 -2.21 -13.78 13.75
N PRO A 25 -1.91 -14.83 14.54
CA PRO A 25 -2.19 -16.22 14.15
C PRO A 25 -3.66 -16.53 13.91
N TYR A 26 -4.57 -15.76 14.51
CA TYR A 26 -6.01 -15.90 14.29
C TYR A 26 -6.39 -15.82 12.81
N TRP A 27 -5.76 -14.93 12.05
CA TRP A 27 -6.05 -14.71 10.62
C TRP A 27 -5.32 -15.69 9.70
N GLN A 28 -4.42 -16.51 10.23
CA GLN A 28 -3.63 -17.44 9.43
C GLN A 28 -4.45 -18.64 8.95
N ARG A 29 -5.54 -19.03 9.60
CA ARG A 29 -6.35 -20.17 9.16
C ARG A 29 -7.02 -19.90 7.79
N ALA A 30 -7.03 -20.89 6.92
CA ALA A 30 -7.78 -20.89 5.65
C ALA A 30 -8.52 -22.22 5.48
N ASP A 31 -9.57 -22.21 4.68
CA ASP A 31 -10.31 -23.40 4.27
C ASP A 31 -10.07 -23.67 2.78
N GLU A 32 -9.08 -24.52 2.47
CA GLU A 32 -8.70 -24.84 1.08
C GLU A 32 -9.76 -25.64 0.33
N GLN A 33 -10.76 -26.20 1.02
CA GLN A 33 -11.90 -26.89 0.39
C GLN A 33 -13.05 -25.93 0.07
N SER A 34 -12.95 -24.67 0.51
CA SER A 34 -13.98 -23.68 0.29
C SER A 34 -14.14 -23.31 -1.18
N THR A 35 -15.39 -23.31 -1.64
CA THR A 35 -15.80 -22.79 -2.95
C THR A 35 -16.37 -21.38 -2.88
N LEU A 36 -16.34 -20.76 -1.69
CA LEU A 36 -16.81 -19.39 -1.50
C LEU A 36 -15.94 -18.43 -2.31
N ALA A 37 -16.60 -17.55 -3.06
CA ALA A 37 -15.99 -16.45 -3.79
C ALA A 37 -16.68 -15.15 -3.36
N ILE A 38 -15.89 -14.09 -3.20
CA ILE A 38 -16.39 -12.76 -2.83
C ILE A 38 -16.43 -11.91 -4.09
N SER A 39 -17.58 -11.30 -4.35
CA SER A 39 -17.70 -10.34 -5.45
C SER A 39 -17.06 -9.01 -5.05
N HIS A 40 -16.13 -8.54 -5.88
CA HIS A 40 -15.54 -7.22 -5.77
C HIS A 40 -16.09 -6.24 -6.82
N GLN A 41 -17.25 -6.54 -7.42
CA GLN A 41 -17.80 -5.74 -8.52
C GLN A 41 -18.11 -4.30 -8.12
N THR A 42 -18.63 -4.06 -6.91
CA THR A 42 -18.88 -2.69 -6.43
C THR A 42 -17.58 -1.89 -6.37
N TRP A 43 -16.51 -2.51 -5.89
CA TRP A 43 -15.18 -1.90 -5.88
C TRP A 43 -14.64 -1.67 -7.29
N GLN A 44 -14.76 -2.67 -8.16
CA GLN A 44 -14.37 -2.56 -9.57
C GLN A 44 -15.08 -1.40 -10.27
N ASN A 45 -16.39 -1.22 -10.06
CA ASN A 45 -17.15 -0.12 -10.65
C ASN A 45 -16.63 1.26 -10.22
N LEU A 46 -16.17 1.39 -8.97
CA LEU A 46 -15.55 2.62 -8.49
C LEU A 46 -14.18 2.84 -9.14
N LEU A 47 -13.36 1.80 -9.24
CA LEU A 47 -12.07 1.85 -9.92
C LEU A 47 -12.25 2.29 -11.39
N ASP A 48 -13.17 1.66 -12.12
CA ASP A 48 -13.46 1.96 -13.53
C ASP A 48 -13.91 3.41 -13.74
N ARG A 49 -14.69 3.95 -12.80
CA ARG A 49 -15.24 5.30 -12.90
C ARG A 49 -14.25 6.40 -12.49
N TYR A 50 -13.41 6.13 -11.50
CA TYR A 50 -12.66 7.18 -10.81
C TYR A 50 -11.14 7.08 -10.96
N LEU A 51 -10.61 5.96 -11.45
CA LEU A 51 -9.20 5.90 -11.80
C LEU A 51 -8.93 6.53 -13.16
N VAL A 52 -7.83 7.28 -13.21
CA VAL A 52 -7.30 7.85 -14.44
C VAL A 52 -5.80 7.61 -14.51
N ARG A 53 -5.34 7.15 -15.67
CA ARG A 53 -3.91 7.02 -15.94
C ARG A 53 -3.37 8.34 -16.49
N GLN A 54 -2.32 8.87 -15.87
CA GLN A 54 -1.58 10.05 -16.32
C GLN A 54 -0.09 9.73 -16.31
N GLY A 55 0.47 9.48 -17.49
CA GLY A 55 1.84 8.99 -17.63
C GLY A 55 2.05 7.64 -16.94
N GLU A 56 3.01 7.60 -16.02
CA GLU A 56 3.32 6.42 -15.20
C GLU A 56 2.42 6.27 -13.96
N ASN A 57 1.55 7.24 -13.68
CA ASN A 57 0.70 7.24 -12.49
C ASN A 57 -0.73 6.78 -12.80
N THR A 58 -1.31 6.06 -11.85
CA THR A 58 -2.75 5.82 -11.75
C THR A 58 -3.29 6.63 -10.58
N LEU A 59 -4.07 7.66 -10.89
CA LEU A 59 -4.59 8.67 -9.97
C LEU A 59 -6.08 8.47 -9.75
N PHE A 60 -6.59 8.95 -8.62
CA PHE A 60 -8.00 8.81 -8.23
C PHE A 60 -8.72 10.16 -8.23
N ARG A 61 -9.87 10.26 -8.91
CA ARG A 61 -10.67 11.49 -8.99
C ARG A 61 -11.56 11.68 -7.76
N TYR A 62 -10.97 11.95 -6.60
CA TYR A 62 -11.70 12.06 -5.33
C TYR A 62 -12.81 13.12 -5.37
N ALA A 63 -12.58 14.26 -6.04
CA ALA A 63 -13.56 15.33 -6.17
C ALA A 63 -14.80 14.93 -6.99
N ALA A 64 -14.67 13.97 -7.90
CA ALA A 64 -15.75 13.54 -8.78
C ALA A 64 -16.64 12.44 -8.16
N VAL A 65 -16.28 11.89 -7.00
CA VAL A 65 -17.04 10.80 -6.39
C VAL A 65 -18.39 11.29 -5.90
N SER A 66 -19.46 10.74 -6.48
CA SER A 66 -20.83 11.08 -6.14
C SER A 66 -21.19 10.56 -4.75
N ASP A 67 -22.18 11.18 -4.09
CA ASP A 67 -22.64 10.68 -2.79
C ASP A 67 -23.27 9.28 -2.89
N ALA A 68 -23.85 8.93 -4.04
CA ALA A 68 -24.32 7.58 -4.33
C ALA A 68 -23.18 6.57 -4.35
N ASP A 69 -22.04 6.91 -4.96
CA ASP A 69 -20.88 6.02 -5.02
C ASP A 69 -20.12 5.96 -3.69
N LYS A 70 -20.08 7.05 -2.90
CA LYS A 70 -19.61 7.01 -1.51
C LYS A 70 -20.45 6.03 -0.68
N LYS A 71 -21.78 6.07 -0.83
CA LYS A 71 -22.68 5.12 -0.15
C LYS A 71 -22.45 3.69 -0.63
N ALA A 72 -22.24 3.47 -1.93
CA ALA A 72 -21.94 2.16 -2.49
C ALA A 72 -20.61 1.59 -1.94
N LEU A 73 -19.57 2.42 -1.81
CA LEU A 73 -18.30 2.03 -1.20
C LEU A 73 -18.48 1.60 0.26
N LYS A 74 -19.21 2.39 1.05
CA LYS A 74 -19.50 2.03 2.45
C LYS A 74 -20.30 0.74 2.57
N GLN A 75 -21.26 0.52 1.69
CA GLN A 75 -22.01 -0.74 1.65
C GLN A 75 -21.08 -1.92 1.32
N TYR A 76 -20.21 -1.77 0.32
CA TYR A 76 -19.23 -2.79 -0.04
C TYR A 76 -18.30 -3.15 1.14
N LEU A 77 -17.83 -2.15 1.90
CA LEU A 77 -17.02 -2.39 3.10
C LEU A 77 -17.81 -3.13 4.19
N ALA A 78 -19.09 -2.78 4.39
CA ALA A 78 -19.97 -3.47 5.33
C ALA A 78 -20.23 -4.93 4.92
N ASP A 79 -20.45 -5.19 3.63
CA ASP A 79 -20.65 -6.52 3.08
C ASP A 79 -19.39 -7.38 3.27
N LEU A 80 -18.21 -6.83 2.96
CA LEU A 80 -16.93 -7.51 3.24
C LEU A 80 -16.78 -7.82 4.74
N ALA A 81 -17.13 -6.90 5.62
CA ALA A 81 -17.00 -7.10 7.06
C ALA A 81 -17.91 -8.22 7.61
N ALA A 82 -19.03 -8.48 6.94
CA ALA A 82 -19.97 -9.53 7.31
C ALA A 82 -19.49 -10.94 6.90
N HIS A 83 -18.56 -11.05 5.96
CA HIS A 83 -17.95 -12.32 5.59
C HIS A 83 -16.87 -12.74 6.58
N ASP A 84 -16.86 -14.01 6.97
CA ASP A 84 -15.75 -14.59 7.74
C ASP A 84 -14.61 -15.00 6.78
N PRO A 85 -13.48 -14.25 6.75
CA PRO A 85 -12.37 -14.57 5.86
C PRO A 85 -11.72 -15.93 6.19
N LEU A 86 -11.90 -16.47 7.40
CA LEU A 86 -11.33 -17.77 7.78
C LEU A 86 -12.02 -18.95 7.09
N ARG A 87 -13.17 -18.72 6.44
CA ARG A 87 -13.90 -19.71 5.63
C ARG A 87 -13.52 -19.66 4.15
N LEU A 88 -12.61 -18.77 3.75
CA LEU A 88 -12.12 -18.66 2.39
C LEU A 88 -10.86 -19.52 2.22
N LYS A 89 -10.63 -20.00 1.00
CA LYS A 89 -9.34 -20.55 0.59
C LYS A 89 -8.26 -19.46 0.56
N ARG A 90 -6.99 -19.80 0.71
CA ARG A 90 -5.89 -18.81 0.83
C ARG A 90 -5.85 -17.80 -0.32
N ALA A 91 -6.07 -18.26 -1.55
CA ALA A 91 -6.04 -17.40 -2.72
C ALA A 91 -7.10 -16.28 -2.64
N GLU A 92 -8.28 -16.62 -2.11
CA GLU A 92 -9.39 -15.68 -1.99
C GLU A 92 -9.26 -14.76 -0.77
N GLN A 93 -8.61 -15.25 0.30
CA GLN A 93 -8.24 -14.39 1.43
C GLN A 93 -7.32 -13.24 1.01
N TYR A 94 -6.36 -13.48 0.12
CA TYR A 94 -5.46 -12.40 -0.33
C TYR A 94 -6.24 -11.29 -1.01
N ALA A 95 -7.10 -11.67 -1.96
CA ALA A 95 -7.96 -10.75 -2.69
C ALA A 95 -8.86 -9.96 -1.73
N TYR A 96 -9.47 -10.64 -0.77
CA TYR A 96 -10.27 -10.01 0.28
C TYR A 96 -9.48 -8.92 1.02
N TRP A 97 -8.31 -9.24 1.58
CA TRP A 97 -7.55 -8.31 2.43
C TRP A 97 -6.95 -7.13 1.65
N VAL A 98 -6.42 -7.36 0.44
CA VAL A 98 -5.85 -6.29 -0.39
C VAL A 98 -6.94 -5.34 -0.87
N ASN A 99 -8.06 -5.86 -1.37
CA ASN A 99 -9.18 -5.02 -1.78
C ASN A 99 -9.78 -4.27 -0.59
N LEU A 100 -9.89 -4.91 0.58
CA LEU A 100 -10.38 -4.26 1.79
C LEU A 100 -9.48 -3.09 2.21
N TYR A 101 -8.16 -3.30 2.29
CA TYR A 101 -7.21 -2.23 2.62
C TYR A 101 -7.38 -1.05 1.67
N ASN A 102 -7.32 -1.30 0.36
CA ASN A 102 -7.36 -0.25 -0.65
C ASN A 102 -8.69 0.51 -0.64
N ALA A 103 -9.81 -0.19 -0.46
CA ALA A 103 -11.14 0.41 -0.38
C ALA A 103 -11.31 1.25 0.89
N ILE A 104 -10.81 0.79 2.05
CA ILE A 104 -10.80 1.58 3.29
C ILE A 104 -9.97 2.84 3.11
N THR A 105 -8.78 2.73 2.52
CA THR A 105 -7.90 3.89 2.29
C THR A 105 -8.60 4.94 1.43
N VAL A 106 -9.26 4.54 0.34
CA VAL A 106 -10.05 5.47 -0.49
C VAL A 106 -11.23 6.06 0.27
N ASP A 107 -11.98 5.27 1.04
CA ASP A 107 -13.10 5.76 1.86
C ASP A 107 -12.62 6.81 2.89
N LEU A 108 -11.49 6.57 3.56
CA LEU A 108 -10.88 7.53 4.49
C LEU A 108 -10.54 8.84 3.80
N ILE A 109 -9.92 8.82 2.61
CA ILE A 109 -9.66 10.06 1.87
C ILE A 109 -10.97 10.76 1.51
N LEU A 110 -11.98 10.03 1.02
CA LEU A 110 -13.28 10.61 0.65
C LEU A 110 -14.01 11.27 1.83
N GLN A 111 -13.87 10.72 3.03
CA GLN A 111 -14.44 11.29 4.25
C GLN A 111 -13.77 12.61 4.68
N HIS A 112 -12.50 12.80 4.30
CA HIS A 112 -11.69 13.96 4.69
C HIS A 112 -11.35 14.90 3.52
N TYR A 113 -11.87 14.63 2.32
CA TYR A 113 -11.59 15.42 1.13
C TYR A 113 -12.24 16.82 1.22
N PRO A 114 -11.56 17.92 0.83
CA PRO A 114 -10.24 17.98 0.21
C PRO A 114 -9.09 17.94 1.24
N VAL A 115 -8.23 16.94 1.12
CA VAL A 115 -6.99 16.81 1.90
C VAL A 115 -5.79 16.77 0.95
N LYS A 116 -4.64 17.29 1.38
CA LYS A 116 -3.41 17.32 0.56
C LYS A 116 -2.55 16.05 0.68
N SER A 117 -2.72 15.28 1.76
CA SER A 117 -1.94 14.09 2.07
C SER A 117 -2.66 13.22 3.09
N ILE A 118 -2.57 11.89 2.95
CA ILE A 118 -3.10 10.94 3.94
C ILE A 118 -2.48 11.14 5.33
N THR A 119 -1.26 11.67 5.41
CA THR A 119 -0.53 11.89 6.67
C THR A 119 -1.17 12.95 7.56
N LYS A 120 -2.13 13.73 7.01
CA LYS A 120 -2.92 14.73 7.74
C LYS A 120 -4.19 14.17 8.37
N LEU A 121 -4.52 12.90 8.10
CA LEU A 121 -5.62 12.22 8.77
C LEU A 121 -5.16 11.70 10.15
N GLY A 122 -6.14 11.33 10.97
CA GLY A 122 -5.94 10.86 12.34
C GLY A 122 -6.02 11.96 13.40
N GLY A 123 -5.64 11.62 14.63
CA GLY A 123 -5.70 12.50 15.79
C GLY A 123 -4.60 13.58 15.83
N LEU A 124 -4.69 14.47 16.82
CA LEU A 124 -3.65 15.47 17.07
C LEU A 124 -2.32 14.75 17.35
N PHE A 125 -1.27 15.11 16.60
CA PHE A 125 0.07 14.50 16.62
C PHE A 125 0.21 13.11 15.98
N SER A 126 -0.81 12.57 15.29
CA SER A 126 -0.64 11.36 14.47
C SER A 126 -0.04 11.67 13.10
N PHE A 127 0.70 10.70 12.56
CA PHE A 127 1.11 10.68 11.16
C PHE A 127 0.17 9.74 10.41
N GLY A 128 -0.95 10.26 9.92
CA GLY A 128 -2.00 9.53 9.20
C GLY A 128 -2.85 8.57 10.04
N PRO A 129 -3.79 7.84 9.40
CA PRO A 129 -4.86 7.09 10.07
C PRO A 129 -4.52 5.62 10.35
N TRP A 130 -3.27 5.19 10.13
CA TRP A 130 -2.93 3.75 10.10
C TRP A 130 -3.13 2.99 11.43
N ASN A 131 -3.25 3.71 12.54
CA ASN A 131 -3.53 3.15 13.88
C ASN A 131 -5.00 3.32 14.31
N ASP A 132 -5.82 3.98 13.51
CA ASP A 132 -7.24 4.17 13.81
C ASP A 132 -8.00 2.87 13.56
N LYS A 133 -9.01 2.59 14.38
CA LYS A 133 -9.88 1.44 14.17
C LYS A 133 -10.85 1.77 13.05
N VAL A 134 -10.65 1.11 11.90
CA VAL A 134 -11.35 1.43 10.64
C VAL A 134 -12.45 0.42 10.31
N ILE A 135 -12.35 -0.81 10.81
CA ILE A 135 -13.33 -1.86 10.53
C ILE A 135 -13.35 -2.93 11.62
N THR A 136 -14.46 -3.63 11.78
CA THR A 136 -14.57 -4.80 12.67
C THR A 136 -14.95 -6.03 11.88
N ILE A 137 -14.13 -7.08 11.93
CA ILE A 137 -14.36 -8.37 11.25
C ILE A 137 -14.27 -9.47 12.29
N ASN A 138 -15.23 -10.40 12.32
CA ASN A 138 -15.32 -11.46 13.33
C ASN A 138 -15.17 -10.94 14.78
N GLY A 139 -15.75 -9.78 15.08
CA GLY A 139 -15.66 -9.13 16.39
C GLY A 139 -14.28 -8.53 16.75
N LYS A 140 -13.36 -8.45 15.79
CA LYS A 140 -12.01 -7.86 15.99
C LYS A 140 -11.94 -6.51 15.28
N ALA A 141 -11.72 -5.45 16.05
CA ALA A 141 -11.48 -4.12 15.50
C ALA A 141 -10.05 -4.05 14.92
N LEU A 142 -9.95 -3.75 13.63
CA LEU A 142 -8.72 -3.72 12.86
C LEU A 142 -8.36 -2.29 12.45
N THR A 143 -7.06 -2.02 12.38
CA THR A 143 -6.47 -0.84 11.75
C THR A 143 -5.91 -1.18 10.36
N LEU A 144 -5.51 -0.17 9.57
CA LEU A 144 -4.75 -0.43 8.33
C LEU A 144 -3.41 -1.13 8.62
N ASN A 145 -2.73 -0.76 9.71
CA ASN A 145 -1.51 -1.46 10.17
C ASN A 145 -1.77 -2.92 10.53
N ASP A 146 -2.91 -3.24 11.16
CA ASP A 146 -3.28 -4.62 11.45
C ASP A 146 -3.42 -5.43 10.14
N ILE A 147 -4.13 -4.88 9.14
CA ILE A 147 -4.35 -5.54 7.85
C ILE A 147 -3.03 -5.75 7.09
N GLU A 148 -2.19 -4.72 7.01
CA GLU A 148 -0.95 -4.78 6.23
C GLU A 148 0.14 -5.59 6.94
N HIS A 149 0.42 -5.26 8.19
CA HIS A 149 1.63 -5.72 8.89
C HIS A 149 1.40 -6.94 9.77
N ARG A 150 0.14 -7.29 10.07
CA ARG A 150 -0.19 -8.46 10.91
C ARG A 150 -0.98 -9.54 10.18
N ILE A 151 -1.45 -9.26 8.97
CA ILE A 151 -2.19 -10.19 8.11
C ILE A 151 -1.46 -10.36 6.77
N LEU A 152 -1.46 -9.35 5.90
CA LEU A 152 -0.94 -9.46 4.52
C LEU A 152 0.55 -9.85 4.46
N ARG A 153 1.43 -9.02 5.03
CA ARG A 153 2.89 -9.25 5.02
C ARG A 153 3.29 -10.60 5.64
N PRO A 154 2.88 -10.96 6.87
CA PRO A 154 3.38 -12.16 7.53
C PRO A 154 2.75 -13.48 7.05
N ILE A 155 1.52 -13.46 6.49
CA ILE A 155 0.86 -14.69 6.01
C ILE A 155 1.38 -15.08 4.62
N TRP A 156 1.48 -14.14 3.69
CA TRP A 156 1.89 -14.44 2.31
C TRP A 156 3.39 -14.33 2.08
N LYS A 157 4.09 -13.46 2.83
CA LYS A 157 5.55 -13.25 2.70
C LYS A 157 5.98 -13.02 1.24
N ASP A 158 5.14 -12.32 0.50
CA ASP A 158 5.38 -11.98 -0.90
C ASP A 158 5.76 -10.50 -0.98
N PRO A 159 7.00 -10.15 -1.38
CA PRO A 159 7.42 -8.75 -1.46
C PRO A 159 6.56 -7.93 -2.42
N ARG A 160 5.90 -8.59 -3.40
CA ARG A 160 5.02 -7.91 -4.36
C ARG A 160 3.77 -7.33 -3.71
N THR A 161 3.43 -7.76 -2.49
CA THR A 161 2.33 -7.15 -1.70
C THR A 161 2.54 -5.66 -1.49
N HIS A 162 3.79 -5.20 -1.33
CA HIS A 162 4.09 -3.76 -1.21
C HIS A 162 3.62 -2.96 -2.41
N TYR A 163 3.51 -3.57 -3.59
CA TYR A 163 3.03 -2.93 -4.82
C TYR A 163 1.52 -3.01 -5.03
N ALA A 164 0.82 -3.84 -4.24
CA ALA A 164 -0.63 -4.02 -4.31
C ALA A 164 -1.39 -3.13 -3.33
N VAL A 165 -0.73 -2.66 -2.28
CA VAL A 165 -1.30 -1.87 -1.19
C VAL A 165 -1.05 -0.39 -1.48
N ASN A 166 -2.13 0.37 -1.74
CA ASN A 166 -2.07 1.79 -2.05
C ASN A 166 -2.47 2.63 -0.83
N CYS A 167 -1.56 3.50 -0.40
CA CYS A 167 -1.72 4.40 0.74
C CYS A 167 -2.17 5.82 0.34
N ALA A 168 -2.80 5.97 -0.82
CA ALA A 168 -3.26 7.23 -1.40
C ALA A 168 -2.20 8.34 -1.59
N SER A 169 -0.91 8.00 -1.64
CA SER A 169 0.18 8.97 -1.87
C SER A 169 0.80 8.80 -3.26
N LEU A 170 1.34 9.86 -3.87
CA LEU A 170 1.98 9.80 -5.19
C LEU A 170 3.22 8.88 -5.19
N GLY A 171 3.98 8.88 -4.09
CA GLY A 171 5.12 7.98 -3.89
C GLY A 171 4.72 6.51 -3.67
N CYS A 172 3.43 6.24 -3.42
CA CYS A 172 2.92 4.89 -3.27
C CYS A 172 2.79 4.20 -4.65
N PRO A 173 2.86 2.85 -4.69
CA PRO A 173 2.55 2.09 -5.89
C PRO A 173 1.14 2.41 -6.41
N ASN A 174 0.96 2.30 -7.72
CA ASN A 174 -0.31 2.63 -8.35
C ASN A 174 -1.44 1.73 -7.81
N LEU A 175 -2.59 2.34 -7.53
CA LEU A 175 -3.79 1.56 -7.29
C LEU A 175 -4.09 0.77 -8.57
N GLN A 176 -4.30 -0.54 -8.43
CA GLN A 176 -4.51 -1.42 -9.58
C GLN A 176 -5.87 -1.13 -10.22
N PRO A 177 -5.97 -1.11 -11.56
CA PRO A 177 -7.23 -0.83 -12.26
C PRO A 177 -8.25 -1.97 -12.11
N TYR A 178 -7.80 -3.15 -11.67
CA TYR A 178 -8.66 -4.30 -11.43
C TYR A 178 -8.63 -4.70 -9.95
N ALA A 179 -9.81 -5.01 -9.41
CA ALA A 179 -9.92 -5.63 -8.11
C ALA A 179 -9.23 -7.01 -8.12
N PHE A 180 -8.53 -7.32 -7.03
CA PHE A 180 -7.91 -8.62 -6.86
C PHE A 180 -8.98 -9.72 -6.72
N THR A 181 -8.68 -10.89 -7.26
CA THR A 181 -9.44 -12.14 -7.14
C THR A 181 -8.44 -13.29 -7.04
N ALA A 182 -8.86 -14.48 -6.62
CA ALA A 182 -8.01 -15.67 -6.60
C ALA A 182 -7.45 -16.00 -7.99
N GLY A 183 -8.19 -15.68 -9.07
CA GLY A 183 -7.82 -16.00 -10.44
C GLY A 183 -6.83 -15.02 -11.07
N ASN A 184 -6.79 -13.76 -10.63
CA ASN A 184 -5.95 -12.72 -11.23
C ASN A 184 -4.80 -12.24 -10.33
N ARG A 185 -4.72 -12.69 -9.07
CA ARG A 185 -3.75 -12.22 -8.07
C ARG A 185 -2.33 -12.15 -8.61
N ASP A 186 -1.80 -13.26 -9.09
CA ASP A 186 -0.38 -13.34 -9.47
C ASP A 186 -0.07 -12.44 -10.67
N ALA A 187 -0.97 -12.38 -11.65
CA ALA A 187 -0.83 -11.49 -12.80
C ALA A 187 -0.83 -10.00 -12.38
N LEU A 188 -1.71 -9.61 -11.45
CA LEU A 188 -1.75 -8.25 -10.94
C LEU A 188 -0.53 -7.91 -10.07
N LEU A 189 -0.02 -8.84 -9.27
CA LEU A 189 1.20 -8.63 -8.49
C LEU A 189 2.45 -8.47 -9.37
N GLU A 190 2.58 -9.30 -10.41
CA GLU A 190 3.65 -9.18 -11.39
C GLU A 190 3.59 -7.85 -12.13
N GLN A 191 2.40 -7.45 -12.58
CA GLN A 191 2.21 -6.17 -13.26
C GLN A 191 2.52 -4.99 -12.33
N ALA A 192 2.04 -5.02 -11.09
CA ALA A 192 2.29 -3.96 -10.11
C ALA A 192 3.78 -3.81 -9.79
N ALA A 193 4.50 -4.92 -9.61
CA ALA A 193 5.95 -4.91 -9.40
C ALA A 193 6.69 -4.30 -10.59
N LYS A 194 6.35 -4.75 -11.81
CA LYS A 194 6.96 -4.24 -13.04
C LYS A 194 6.71 -2.75 -13.23
N GLU A 195 5.46 -2.30 -13.06
CA GLU A 195 5.12 -0.88 -13.20
C GLU A 195 5.81 -0.02 -12.15
N PHE A 196 5.79 -0.43 -10.89
CA PHE A 196 6.39 0.36 -9.82
C PHE A 196 7.91 0.44 -9.96
N ILE A 197 8.59 -0.69 -10.13
CA ILE A 197 10.06 -0.72 -10.22
C ILE A 197 10.56 0.09 -11.42
N ASN A 198 9.85 0.08 -12.55
CA ASN A 198 10.23 0.84 -13.75
C ASN A 198 9.66 2.26 -13.80
N SER A 199 9.10 2.77 -12.68
CA SER A 199 8.62 4.15 -12.55
C SER A 199 9.64 5.03 -11.83
N SER A 200 9.56 6.34 -12.04
CA SER A 200 10.41 7.35 -11.39
C SER A 200 10.27 7.36 -9.86
N LYS A 201 9.14 6.88 -9.32
CA LYS A 201 8.89 6.73 -7.88
C LYS A 201 9.42 5.42 -7.29
N GLY A 202 9.73 4.43 -8.12
CA GLY A 202 10.29 3.14 -7.71
C GLY A 202 11.81 3.16 -7.76
N VAL A 203 12.36 3.19 -8.98
CA VAL A 203 13.81 3.22 -9.23
C VAL A 203 14.12 4.29 -10.28
N ASP A 204 14.78 5.35 -9.84
CA ASP A 204 15.26 6.43 -10.69
C ASP A 204 16.78 6.52 -10.63
N MET A 205 17.43 6.48 -11.79
CA MET A 205 18.88 6.36 -11.91
C MET A 205 19.46 7.67 -12.42
N GLN A 206 20.23 8.34 -11.57
CA GLN A 206 20.83 9.64 -11.86
C GLN A 206 22.35 9.52 -11.88
N GLY A 207 22.89 9.11 -13.03
CA GLY A 207 24.33 8.88 -13.22
C GLY A 207 24.85 7.79 -12.27
N ASN A 208 25.68 8.17 -11.29
CA ASN A 208 26.27 7.27 -10.30
C ASN A 208 25.47 7.20 -8.98
N GLN A 209 24.22 7.69 -8.96
CA GLN A 209 23.34 7.63 -7.79
C GLN A 209 22.02 6.96 -8.17
N ALA A 210 21.54 6.03 -7.34
CA ALA A 210 20.18 5.53 -7.42
C ALA A 210 19.30 6.27 -6.43
N ARG A 211 18.20 6.80 -6.92
CA ARG A 211 17.10 7.30 -6.12
C ARG A 211 16.00 6.23 -6.06
N LEU A 212 15.92 5.55 -4.93
CA LEU A 212 14.98 4.45 -4.69
C LEU A 212 13.76 4.95 -3.90
N SER A 213 12.64 4.25 -4.02
CA SER A 213 11.50 4.47 -3.12
C SER A 213 11.87 4.17 -1.68
N SER A 214 11.35 4.97 -0.73
CA SER A 214 11.51 4.70 0.71
C SER A 214 10.84 3.41 1.15
N ILE A 215 9.93 2.83 0.35
CA ILE A 215 9.37 1.48 0.57
C ILE A 215 10.49 0.43 0.70
N TYR A 216 11.56 0.57 -0.08
CA TYR A 216 12.70 -0.34 -0.02
C TYR A 216 13.55 -0.18 1.23
N ASP A 217 13.54 1.00 1.86
CA ASP A 217 14.22 1.25 3.13
C ASP A 217 13.37 0.73 4.30
N TRP A 218 12.08 1.09 4.31
CA TRP A 218 11.14 0.74 5.37
C TRP A 218 10.87 -0.75 5.48
N PHE A 219 10.84 -1.46 4.35
CA PHE A 219 10.46 -2.86 4.27
C PHE A 219 11.57 -3.76 3.74
N VAL A 220 12.83 -3.33 3.84
CA VAL A 220 13.99 -4.06 3.30
C VAL A 220 14.03 -5.54 3.71
N GLU A 221 13.58 -5.86 4.93
CA GLU A 221 13.52 -7.23 5.45
C GLU A 221 12.53 -8.12 4.68
N ASP A 222 11.42 -7.56 4.19
CA ASP A 222 10.44 -8.32 3.40
C ASP A 222 10.98 -8.67 2.00
N PHE A 223 11.99 -7.94 1.52
CA PHE A 223 12.74 -8.26 0.31
C PHE A 223 13.92 -9.21 0.56
N GLY A 224 14.12 -9.69 1.80
CA GLY A 224 15.25 -10.52 2.19
C GLY A 224 16.52 -9.73 2.58
N GLY A 225 16.40 -8.43 2.81
CA GLY A 225 17.53 -7.56 3.11
C GLY A 225 18.14 -6.92 1.85
N LYS A 226 19.15 -6.06 2.04
CA LYS A 226 19.71 -5.21 0.97
C LYS A 226 20.24 -5.99 -0.23
N ALA A 227 20.86 -7.14 -0.02
CA ALA A 227 21.40 -7.95 -1.12
C ALA A 227 20.28 -8.47 -2.04
N HIS A 228 19.27 -9.10 -1.44
CA HIS A 228 18.12 -9.66 -2.16
C HIS A 228 17.19 -8.59 -2.74
N LEU A 229 17.15 -7.39 -2.14
CA LEU A 229 16.46 -6.25 -2.72
C LEU A 229 16.95 -5.90 -4.14
N PHE A 230 18.25 -5.87 -4.38
CA PHE A 230 18.78 -5.56 -5.72
C PHE A 230 18.54 -6.70 -6.72
N GLU A 231 18.52 -7.95 -6.27
CA GLU A 231 18.10 -9.09 -7.08
C GLU A 231 16.63 -8.98 -7.48
N HIS A 232 15.77 -8.60 -6.52
CA HIS A 232 14.35 -8.34 -6.76
C HIS A 232 14.16 -7.22 -7.78
N ILE A 233 14.80 -6.06 -7.60
CA ILE A 233 14.78 -4.96 -8.57
C ILE A 233 15.26 -5.45 -9.95
N GLY A 234 16.38 -6.17 -10.00
CA GLY A 234 16.95 -6.70 -11.25
C GLY A 234 16.06 -7.75 -11.94
N THR A 235 15.12 -8.36 -11.23
CA THR A 235 14.12 -9.27 -11.81
C THR A 235 13.15 -8.52 -12.71
N TYR A 236 12.67 -7.35 -12.26
CA TYR A 236 11.68 -6.54 -12.96
C TYR A 236 12.27 -5.39 -13.79
N ALA A 237 13.52 -5.01 -13.53
CA ALA A 237 14.28 -4.03 -14.30
C ALA A 237 15.68 -4.59 -14.60
N PRO A 238 15.81 -5.47 -15.61
CA PRO A 238 17.08 -6.14 -15.95
C PRO A 238 18.24 -5.19 -16.23
N GLN A 239 17.95 -3.96 -16.67
CA GLN A 239 18.93 -2.89 -16.89
C GLN A 239 19.66 -2.46 -15.61
N TYR A 240 19.14 -2.81 -14.42
CA TYR A 240 19.73 -2.49 -13.12
C TYR A 240 20.39 -3.71 -12.45
N ARG A 241 20.49 -4.87 -13.13
CA ARG A 241 21.17 -6.05 -12.58
C ARG A 241 22.65 -5.77 -12.32
N GLY A 242 23.13 -6.18 -11.15
CA GLY A 242 24.52 -5.99 -10.74
C GLY A 242 24.90 -4.53 -10.46
N PHE A 243 23.93 -3.61 -10.42
CA PHE A 243 24.19 -2.22 -10.12
C PHE A 243 24.51 -2.04 -8.63
N SER A 244 25.59 -1.32 -8.36
CA SER A 244 26.01 -0.91 -7.02
C SER A 244 26.31 0.57 -7.06
N ALA A 245 25.45 1.39 -6.46
CA ALA A 245 25.68 2.81 -6.28
C ALA A 245 25.25 3.30 -4.91
N LYS A 246 25.60 4.54 -4.63
CA LYS A 246 25.04 5.27 -3.51
C LYS A 246 23.52 5.38 -3.71
N VAL A 247 22.78 4.91 -2.71
CA VAL A 247 21.32 4.98 -2.69
C VAL A 247 20.87 6.18 -1.88
N GLU A 248 19.92 6.93 -2.45
CA GLU A 248 19.09 7.89 -1.73
C GLU A 248 17.64 7.42 -1.79
N TYR A 249 16.91 7.59 -0.68
CA TYR A 249 15.51 7.23 -0.60
C TYR A 249 14.62 8.46 -0.68
N HIS A 250 13.53 8.34 -1.43
CA HIS A 250 12.54 9.41 -1.57
C HIS A 250 11.13 8.86 -1.44
N TYR A 251 10.20 9.74 -1.06
CA TYR A 251 8.79 9.41 -1.00
C TYR A 251 7.94 10.67 -1.09
N ASP A 252 7.02 10.72 -2.04
CA ASP A 252 6.09 11.83 -2.19
C ASP A 252 4.76 11.53 -1.46
N TRP A 253 4.55 12.23 -0.35
CA TRP A 253 3.34 12.11 0.47
C TRP A 253 2.13 12.89 -0.06
N SER A 254 2.27 13.60 -1.18
CA SER A 254 1.15 14.30 -1.82
C SER A 254 0.06 13.32 -2.22
N LEU A 255 -1.20 13.70 -2.04
CA LEU A 255 -2.34 12.85 -2.38
C LEU A 255 -2.31 12.42 -3.86
N ASN A 256 -2.56 11.15 -4.14
CA ASN A 256 -2.63 10.59 -5.50
C ASN A 256 -3.94 10.95 -6.23
N GLN A 257 -4.25 12.24 -6.30
CA GLN A 257 -5.48 12.74 -6.90
C GLN A 257 -5.31 13.13 -8.36
N ALA A 258 -6.42 13.07 -9.09
CA ALA A 258 -6.59 13.79 -10.35
C ALA A 258 -7.81 14.72 -10.23
N ASP A 259 -7.84 15.72 -11.10
CA ASP A 259 -8.96 16.66 -11.24
C ASP A 259 -10.28 15.97 -11.58
#